data_AF-A0A8H5DKR1-F1
#
_entry.id   AF-A0A8H5DKR1-F1
#
_cell.length_a   1.000
_cell.length_b   1.000
_cell.length_c   1.000
_cell.angle_alpha   90.00
_cell.angle_beta   90.00
_cell.angle_gamma   90.00
#
_symmetry.space_group_name_H-M   'P 1'
#
loop_
_entity.id
_entity.type
_entity.pdbx_description
1 polymer ?
#
loop_
_entity_poly.entity_id
_entity_poly.type
_entity_poly.pdbx_seq_one_letter_code
_entity_poly.pdbx_strand_id
1 'polypeptide(L)'
;MKLHDKKEEILDHIQRIYLPYTVIDVGWWYKLTVLRVPSGKLDHGLAFPNNNIIAGGNTPSALLNVLDVGKYVAAIIDDPRTINKKVLADTEAKMQNEVHELVDKVTGEKPECTELSKEQLEPQYLQFKGTDE
;
A
#
# COMPACT_ATOMS: atom_id res chain seq x y z
N MET A 1 -13.98 -4.64 6.12
CA MET A 1 -13.77 -5.94 6.78
C MET A 1 -13.89 -7.11 5.80
N LYS A 2 -15.04 -7.32 5.15
CA LYS A 2 -15.36 -8.49 4.28
C LYS A 2 -14.28 -9.02 3.31
N LEU A 3 -13.43 -8.17 2.72
CA LEU A 3 -12.40 -8.64 1.78
C LEU A 3 -11.20 -9.30 2.50
N HIS A 4 -10.83 -8.80 3.67
CA HIS A 4 -9.73 -9.37 4.44
C HIS A 4 -10.12 -10.74 4.96
N ASP A 5 -11.27 -10.84 5.61
CA ASP A 5 -11.82 -12.08 6.18
C ASP A 5 -11.93 -13.16 5.09
N LYS A 6 -12.46 -12.81 3.91
CA LYS A 6 -12.53 -13.72 2.76
C LYS A 6 -11.16 -14.20 2.27
N LYS A 7 -10.12 -13.35 2.30
CA LYS A 7 -8.75 -13.77 1.95
C LYS A 7 -8.20 -14.76 2.97
N GLU A 8 -8.50 -14.56 4.25
CA GLU A 8 -8.09 -15.47 5.31
C GLU A 8 -8.82 -16.81 5.23
N GLU A 9 -10.13 -16.81 4.96
CA GLU A 9 -10.92 -18.02 4.71
C GLU A 9 -10.37 -18.86 3.54
N ILE A 10 -10.01 -18.19 2.43
CA ILE A 10 -9.40 -18.86 1.28
C ILE A 10 -8.06 -19.46 1.66
N LEU A 11 -7.22 -18.73 2.41
CA LEU A 11 -5.93 -19.23 2.85
C LEU A 11 -6.05 -20.41 3.80
N ASP A 12 -6.99 -20.36 4.77
CA ASP A 12 -7.30 -21.46 5.68
C ASP A 12 -7.74 -22.70 4.88
N HIS A 13 -8.62 -22.53 3.89
CA HIS A 13 -9.05 -23.65 3.05
C HIS A 13 -7.88 -24.29 2.28
N ILE A 14 -7.03 -23.48 1.64
CA ILE A 14 -5.81 -23.93 0.93
C ILE A 14 -4.89 -24.74 1.84
N GLN A 15 -4.69 -24.26 3.08
CA GLN A 15 -3.84 -24.92 4.06
C GLN A 15 -4.44 -26.25 4.54
N ARG A 16 -5.75 -26.32 4.78
CA ARG A 16 -6.44 -27.55 5.23
C ARG A 16 -6.42 -28.68 4.22
N ILE A 17 -6.43 -28.35 2.93
CA ILE A 17 -6.33 -29.34 1.85
C ILE A 17 -4.87 -29.68 1.49
N TYR A 18 -3.89 -29.12 2.21
CA TYR A 18 -2.45 -29.30 1.99
C TYR A 18 -2.00 -28.92 0.57
N LEU A 19 -2.66 -27.96 -0.07
CA LEU A 19 -2.27 -27.46 -1.37
C LEU A 19 -1.04 -26.54 -1.21
N PRO A 20 0.07 -26.77 -1.94
CA PRO A 20 1.22 -25.87 -1.91
C PRO A 20 0.83 -24.45 -2.33
N TYR A 21 1.27 -23.45 -1.56
CA TYR A 21 0.86 -22.07 -1.77
C TYR A 21 2.00 -21.07 -1.53
N THR A 22 1.83 -19.85 -2.03
CA THR A 22 2.64 -18.70 -1.62
C THR A 22 1.74 -17.48 -1.52
N VAL A 23 1.71 -16.83 -0.36
CA VAL A 23 1.00 -15.55 -0.19
C VAL A 23 1.97 -14.45 -0.54
N ILE A 24 1.64 -13.64 -1.55
CA ILE A 24 2.47 -12.51 -1.97
C ILE A 24 1.79 -11.23 -1.50
N ASP A 25 2.44 -10.53 -0.58
CA ASP A 25 2.11 -9.17 -0.20
C ASP A 25 2.99 -8.22 -1.03
N VAL A 26 2.38 -7.29 -1.77
CA VAL A 26 3.07 -6.37 -2.67
C VAL A 26 3.15 -4.95 -2.12
N GLY A 27 2.95 -4.79 -0.81
CA GLY A 27 3.02 -3.51 -0.13
C GLY A 27 2.04 -2.47 -0.71
N TRP A 28 2.48 -1.21 -0.73
CA TRP A 28 1.75 -0.08 -1.27
C TRP A 28 2.34 0.41 -2.59
N TRP A 29 1.53 1.00 -3.46
CA TRP A 29 1.99 1.39 -4.80
C TRP A 29 2.41 2.86 -4.86
N TYR A 30 3.53 3.15 -5.53
CA TYR A 30 4.01 4.53 -5.71
C TYR A 30 2.94 5.49 -6.23
N LYS A 31 2.13 5.05 -7.20
CA LYS A 31 1.04 5.86 -7.80
C LYS A 31 -0.07 6.27 -6.82
N LEU A 32 -0.13 5.62 -5.65
CA LEU A 32 -1.07 5.93 -4.57
C LEU A 32 -0.43 6.74 -3.44
N THR A 33 0.91 6.82 -3.41
CA THR A 33 1.67 7.54 -2.37
C THR A 33 2.05 8.95 -2.79
N VAL A 34 2.23 9.20 -4.09
CA VAL A 34 2.67 10.50 -4.61
C VAL A 34 1.56 11.54 -4.46
N LEU A 35 1.96 12.74 -4.03
CA LEU A 35 1.08 13.88 -3.78
C LEU A 35 0.80 14.64 -5.08
N ARG A 36 -0.36 15.28 -5.12
CA ARG A 36 -0.69 16.25 -6.17
C ARG A 36 0.03 17.57 -5.88
N VAL A 37 0.64 18.14 -6.92
CA VAL A 37 1.29 19.45 -6.87
C VAL A 37 0.39 20.53 -7.52
N PRO A 38 0.50 21.83 -7.14
CA PRO A 38 -0.36 22.89 -7.65
C PRO A 38 -0.39 23.03 -9.18
N SER A 39 0.74 22.77 -9.85
CA SER A 39 0.80 22.79 -11.32
C SER A 39 0.03 21.66 -12.01
N GLY A 40 -0.37 20.61 -11.27
CA GLY A 40 -1.01 19.42 -11.83
C GLY A 40 -0.10 18.57 -12.72
N LYS A 41 1.22 18.85 -12.79
CA LYS A 41 2.13 18.11 -13.69
C LYS A 41 2.26 16.62 -13.39
N LEU A 42 1.93 16.20 -12.18
CA LEU A 42 1.91 14.79 -11.77
C LEU A 42 0.55 14.10 -12.00
N ASP A 43 -0.50 14.85 -12.35
CA ASP A 43 -1.89 14.34 -12.42
C ASP A 43 -2.04 13.15 -13.37
N HIS A 44 -1.29 13.13 -14.47
CA HIS A 44 -1.31 12.04 -15.46
C HIS A 44 -0.82 10.69 -14.90
N GLY A 45 -0.03 10.69 -13.83
CA GLY A 45 0.57 9.50 -13.23
C GLY A 45 -0.13 9.03 -11.95
N LEU A 46 -1.02 9.84 -11.38
CA LEU A 46 -1.72 9.56 -10.13
C LEU A 46 -2.96 8.70 -10.36
N ALA A 47 -3.07 7.60 -9.61
CA ALA A 47 -4.27 6.76 -9.66
C ALA A 47 -5.41 7.35 -8.81
N PHE A 48 -5.08 7.83 -7.61
CA PHE A 48 -5.99 8.51 -6.71
C PHE A 48 -5.22 9.63 -5.99
N PRO A 49 -5.38 10.91 -6.40
CA PRO A 49 -4.68 12.01 -5.75
C PRO A 49 -5.16 12.17 -4.31
N ASN A 50 -4.25 12.00 -3.36
CA ASN A 50 -4.51 12.17 -1.94
C ASN A 50 -3.36 12.94 -1.31
N ASN A 51 -3.64 14.16 -0.84
CA ASN A 51 -2.66 15.00 -0.18
C ASN A 51 -2.72 14.94 1.35
N ASN A 52 -3.37 13.91 1.89
CA ASN A 52 -3.50 13.77 3.34
C ASN A 52 -2.24 13.14 3.94
N ILE A 53 -1.72 13.77 4.99
CA ILE A 53 -0.68 13.19 5.85
C ILE A 53 -1.40 12.48 7.00
N ILE A 54 -1.22 11.17 7.08
CA ILE A 54 -1.96 10.31 7.99
C ILE A 54 -1.15 10.12 9.27
N ALA A 55 -1.74 10.49 10.41
CA ALA A 55 -1.13 10.34 11.73
C ALA A 55 0.32 10.89 11.81
N GLY A 56 0.56 12.03 11.16
CA GLY A 56 1.86 12.72 11.12
C GLY A 56 2.89 12.16 10.13
N GLY A 57 2.55 11.13 9.34
CA GLY A 57 3.33 10.73 8.16
C GLY A 57 4.68 10.05 8.42
N ASN A 58 5.05 9.80 9.69
CA ASN A 58 6.36 9.28 10.09
C ASN A 58 6.43 7.74 10.21
N THR A 59 5.39 7.03 9.77
CA THR A 59 5.38 5.55 9.79
C THR A 59 5.85 5.04 8.43
N PRO A 60 6.88 4.18 8.36
CA PRO A 60 7.35 3.65 7.10
C PRO A 60 6.32 2.70 6.49
N SER A 61 6.17 2.78 5.18
CA SER A 61 5.36 1.86 4.37
C SER A 61 6.26 1.20 3.33
N ALA A 62 6.07 -0.11 3.12
CA ALA A 62 6.70 -0.84 2.03
C ALA A 62 6.09 -0.37 0.70
N LEU A 63 6.92 0.09 -0.23
CA LEU A 63 6.53 0.66 -1.50
C LEU A 63 7.05 -0.17 -2.68
N LEU A 64 6.21 -0.24 -3.72
CA LEU A 64 6.50 -0.98 -4.94
C LEU A 64 5.87 -0.29 -6.16
N ASN A 65 6.51 -0.43 -7.32
CA ASN A 65 5.91 -0.03 -8.58
C ASN A 65 4.99 -1.13 -9.09
N VAL A 66 3.73 -0.80 -9.38
CA VAL A 66 2.74 -1.76 -9.90
C VAL A 66 3.23 -2.50 -11.16
N LEU A 67 4.08 -1.86 -11.98
CA LEU A 67 4.66 -2.48 -13.17
C LEU A 67 5.68 -3.58 -12.87
N ASP A 68 6.25 -3.58 -11.66
CA ASP A 68 7.24 -4.56 -11.23
C ASP A 68 6.60 -5.77 -10.54
N VAL A 69 5.31 -5.72 -10.17
CA VAL A 69 4.58 -6.85 -9.55
C VAL A 69 4.79 -8.15 -10.32
N GLY A 70 4.64 -8.11 -11.66
CA GLY A 70 4.82 -9.30 -12.50
C GLY A 70 6.23 -9.90 -12.41
N LYS A 71 7.27 -9.07 -12.27
CA LYS A 71 8.66 -9.52 -12.13
C LYS A 71 8.89 -10.19 -10.78
N TYR A 72 8.38 -9.60 -9.70
CA TYR A 72 8.44 -10.19 -8.37
C TYR A 72 7.66 -11.51 -8.32
N VAL A 73 6.45 -11.56 -8.87
CA VAL A 73 5.66 -12.79 -8.94
C VAL A 73 6.41 -13.88 -9.69
N ALA A 74 6.98 -13.57 -10.87
CA ALA A 74 7.76 -14.54 -11.65
C ALA A 74 8.97 -15.10 -10.88
N ALA A 75 9.69 -14.25 -10.14
CA ALA A 75 10.81 -14.69 -9.31
C ALA A 75 10.36 -15.52 -8.10
N ILE A 76 9.24 -15.16 -7.48
CA ILE A 76 8.71 -15.82 -6.28
C ILE A 76 8.22 -17.23 -6.60
N ILE A 77 7.48 -17.42 -7.70
CA ILE A 77 6.90 -18.72 -8.05
C ILE A 77 7.96 -19.75 -8.47
N ASP A 78 9.12 -19.30 -8.98
CA ASP A 78 10.23 -20.16 -9.40
C ASP A 78 11.17 -20.51 -8.24
N ASP A 79 11.07 -19.80 -7.11
CA ASP A 79 11.95 -20.00 -5.96
C ASP A 79 11.38 -21.04 -4.98
N PRO A 80 12.01 -22.22 -4.80
CA PRO A 80 11.50 -23.26 -3.91
C PRO A 80 11.46 -22.83 -2.43
N ARG A 81 12.16 -21.75 -2.05
CA ARG A 81 12.15 -21.20 -0.67
C ARG A 81 10.80 -20.56 -0.31
N THR A 82 9.98 -20.24 -1.30
CA THR A 82 8.71 -19.49 -1.11
C THR A 82 7.50 -20.42 -0.96
N ILE A 83 7.67 -21.72 -1.15
CA ILE A 83 6.62 -22.73 -0.97
C ILE A 83 6.14 -22.73 0.49
N ASN A 84 4.83 -22.61 0.65
CA ASN A 84 4.12 -22.49 1.93
C ASN A 84 4.59 -21.31 2.79
N LYS A 85 4.99 -20.20 2.16
CA LYS A 85 5.41 -18.96 2.83
C LYS A 85 4.49 -17.78 2.50
N LYS A 86 4.58 -16.77 3.37
CA LYS A 86 4.11 -15.41 3.10
C LYS A 86 5.35 -14.57 2.74
N VAL A 87 5.34 -13.93 1.59
CA VAL A 87 6.47 -13.16 1.04
C VAL A 87 6.01 -11.72 0.87
N LEU A 88 6.72 -10.79 1.50
CA LEU A 88 6.62 -9.37 1.20
C LEU A 88 7.53 -9.06 0.01
N ALA A 89 6.95 -8.47 -1.03
CA ALA A 89 7.64 -7.96 -2.20
C ALA A 89 7.56 -6.44 -2.17
N ASP A 90 8.68 -5.81 -1.86
CA ASP A 90 8.85 -4.37 -1.88
C ASP A 90 10.16 -3.97 -2.53
N THR A 91 10.21 -2.73 -3.02
CA THR A 91 11.42 -2.16 -3.61
C THR A 91 12.13 -1.26 -2.61
N GLU A 92 11.36 -0.55 -1.79
CA GLU A 92 11.88 0.29 -0.72
C GLU A 92 10.81 0.53 0.36
N ALA A 93 11.25 0.94 1.55
CA ALA A 93 10.36 1.46 2.58
C ALA A 93 10.55 2.98 2.70
N LYS A 94 9.46 3.74 2.68
CA LYS A 94 9.48 5.20 2.92
C LYS A 94 8.34 5.65 3.82
N MET A 95 8.59 6.74 4.54
CA MET A 95 7.59 7.52 5.25
C MET A 95 6.86 8.47 4.27
N GLN A 96 5.63 8.89 4.58
CA GLN A 96 4.90 9.86 3.75
C GLN A 96 5.67 11.18 3.66
N ASN A 97 6.30 11.60 4.75
CA ASN A 97 7.09 12.82 4.80
C ASN A 97 8.33 12.75 3.88
N GLU A 98 9.00 11.59 3.77
CA GLU A 98 10.12 11.41 2.85
C GLU A 98 9.66 11.46 1.38
N VAL A 99 8.48 10.93 1.08
CA VAL A 99 7.87 11.04 -0.26
C VAL A 99 7.53 12.49 -0.56
N HIS A 100 7.03 13.24 0.42
CA HIS A 100 6.73 14.67 0.27
C HIS A 100 8.00 15.48 -0.03
N GLU A 101 9.06 15.30 0.76
CA GLU A 101 10.36 15.94 0.52
C GLU A 101 10.92 15.61 -0.87
N LEU A 102 10.72 14.37 -1.33
CA LEU A 102 11.13 13.96 -2.68
C LEU A 102 10.32 14.66 -3.76
N VAL A 103 9.01 14.76 -3.60
CA VAL A 103 8.13 15.50 -4.53
C VAL A 103 8.53 16.96 -4.57
N ASP A 104 8.74 17.62 -3.43
CA ASP A 104 9.21 19.00 -3.34
C ASP A 104 10.52 19.20 -4.09
N LYS A 105 11.49 18.31 -3.88
CA LYS A 105 12.81 18.38 -4.50
C LYS A 105 12.76 18.17 -6.02
N VAL A 106 11.97 17.22 -6.49
CA VAL A 106 11.89 16.88 -7.92
C VAL A 106 11.05 17.90 -8.69
N THR A 107 9.99 18.42 -8.07
CA THR A 107 9.05 19.33 -8.72
C THR A 107 9.39 20.80 -8.51
N GLY A 108 10.11 21.15 -7.45
CA GLY A 108 10.30 22.54 -7.02
C GLY A 108 9.02 23.20 -6.48
N GLU A 109 7.97 22.41 -6.22
CA GLU A 109 6.66 22.88 -5.75
C GLU A 109 6.35 22.22 -4.42
N LYS A 110 5.67 22.95 -3.52
CA LYS A 110 5.17 22.39 -2.27
C LYS A 110 3.71 21.95 -2.45
N PRO A 111 3.39 20.65 -2.36
CA PRO A 111 2.03 20.17 -2.24
C PRO A 111 1.28 20.82 -1.08
N GLU A 112 0.00 21.13 -1.30
CA GLU A 112 -0.89 21.49 -0.20
C GLU A 112 -1.30 20.22 0.53
N CYS A 113 -0.78 20.01 1.73
CA CYS A 113 -1.04 18.82 2.54
C CYS A 113 -2.07 19.10 3.63
N THR A 114 -2.93 18.11 3.90
CA THR A 114 -3.90 18.16 5.00
C THR A 114 -3.56 17.11 6.03
N GLU A 115 -3.25 17.54 7.26
CA GLU A 115 -2.99 16.61 8.37
C GLU A 115 -4.29 15.95 8.83
N LEU A 116 -4.27 14.61 8.91
CA LEU A 116 -5.34 13.83 9.49
C LEU A 116 -4.80 13.09 10.72
N SER A 117 -5.20 13.55 11.90
CA SER A 117 -4.83 12.92 13.16
C SER A 117 -5.55 11.58 13.36
N LYS A 118 -5.03 10.76 14.27
CA LYS A 118 -5.66 9.46 14.59
C LYS A 118 -7.08 9.66 15.11
N GLU A 119 -7.29 10.69 15.94
CA GLU A 119 -8.57 11.03 16.56
C GLU A 119 -9.61 11.45 15.51
N GLN A 120 -9.20 12.09 14.42
CA GLN A 120 -10.08 12.46 13.31
C GLN A 120 -10.46 11.25 12.43
N LEU A 121 -9.60 10.24 12.37
CA LEU A 121 -9.80 9.02 11.58
C LEU A 121 -10.60 7.96 12.33
N GLU A 122 -10.50 7.91 13.66
CA GLU A 122 -11.20 6.93 14.50
C GLU A 122 -12.71 6.87 14.26
N PRO A 123 -13.49 7.98 14.22
CA PRO A 123 -14.92 7.91 13.91
C PRO A 123 -15.19 7.43 12.47
N GLN A 124 -14.30 7.74 11.52
CA GLN A 124 -14.38 7.26 10.13
C GLN A 124 -14.03 5.77 10.01
N TYR A 125 -13.32 5.21 10.98
CA TYR A 125 -13.04 3.78 11.05
C TYR A 125 -14.24 3.03 11.64
N LEU A 126 -14.94 3.61 12.64
CA LEU A 126 -16.10 2.98 13.28
C LEU A 126 -17.24 2.66 12.29
N GLN A 127 -17.47 3.50 11.27
CA GLN A 127 -18.46 3.20 10.21
C GLN A 127 -18.14 1.93 9.41
N PHE A 128 -16.88 1.48 9.37
CA PHE A 128 -16.48 0.25 8.71
C PHE A 128 -16.44 -0.97 9.64
N LYS A 129 -16.62 -0.77 10.95
CA LYS A 129 -16.73 -1.82 11.97
C LYS A 129 -18.15 -2.38 12.11
N GLY A 130 -19.17 -1.76 11.51
CA GLY A 130 -20.59 -2.06 11.77
C GLY A 130 -21.38 -2.69 10.62
N THR A 131 -20.75 -3.26 9.59
CA THR A 131 -21.45 -3.98 8.49
C THR A 131 -21.36 -5.50 8.62
N ASP A 132 -21.44 -5.97 9.87
CA ASP A 132 -21.39 -7.37 10.31
C ASP A 132 -22.79 -8.02 10.32
N GLU A 133 -23.57 -7.78 9.26
CA GLU A 133 -24.71 -8.63 8.85
C GLU A 133 -24.44 -9.24 7.45
#